data_AF-A0A951A0H4-F1
#
_entry.id   AF-A0A951A0H4-F1
#
_cell.length_a   1.000
_cell.length_b   1.000
_cell.length_c   1.000
_cell.angle_alpha   90.00
_cell.angle_beta   90.00
_cell.angle_gamma   90.00
#
_symmetry.space_group_name_H-M   'P 1'
#
loop_
_entity.id
_entity.type
_entity.pdbx_description
1 polymer ?
#
loop_
_entity_poly.entity_id
_entity_poly.type
_entity_poly.pdbx_seq_one_letter_code
_entity_poly.pdbx_strand_id
1 'polypeptide(L)'
;RKSGRPHRIEIWFAVRDGRAYMLSGGRDRSDWVRNMMANPRVTVELAGETHAAIARVLEPNTAEDQLARELLVTKYAHAEEDLDEWGRTSLPVVLAFFTSANDQSTEL
;
A
#
# COMPACT_ATOMS: atom_id res chain seq x y z
N ARG A 1 18.04 1.71 -3.45
CA ARG A 1 17.66 0.66 -4.43
C ARG A 1 18.88 -0.23 -4.69
N LYS A 2 18.88 -1.52 -4.27
CA LYS A 2 20.09 -2.39 -4.36
C LYS A 2 20.01 -3.54 -5.37
N SER A 3 18.87 -3.79 -6.03
CA SER A 3 18.76 -4.92 -6.97
C SER A 3 18.02 -4.64 -8.28
N GLY A 4 17.31 -3.51 -8.43
CA GLY A 4 16.54 -3.18 -9.64
C GLY A 4 15.33 -4.10 -9.92
N ARG A 5 15.26 -5.28 -9.29
CA ARG A 5 14.22 -6.30 -9.47
C ARG A 5 12.93 -5.93 -8.75
N PRO A 6 11.75 -6.12 -9.38
CA PRO A 6 10.47 -6.04 -8.68
C PRO A 6 10.45 -7.03 -7.50
N HIS A 7 10.21 -6.53 -6.30
CA HIS A 7 9.96 -7.36 -5.13
C HIS A 7 8.45 -7.55 -4.99
N ARG A 8 7.94 -8.73 -5.39
CA ARG A 8 6.55 -9.11 -5.17
C ARG A 8 6.41 -9.60 -3.74
N ILE A 9 5.54 -8.96 -2.98
CA ILE A 9 5.16 -9.39 -1.63
C ILE A 9 3.64 -9.39 -1.55
N GLU A 10 3.07 -10.39 -0.89
CA GLU A 10 1.66 -10.39 -0.52
C GLU A 10 1.52 -9.56 0.75
N ILE A 11 0.76 -8.46 0.66
CA ILE A 11 0.48 -7.55 1.77
C ILE A 11 -1.04 -7.39 1.88
N TRP A 12 -1.54 -7.32 3.11
CA TRP A 12 -2.92 -6.93 3.37
C TRP A 12 -3.16 -5.47 3.02
N PHE A 13 -4.22 -5.22 2.26
CA PHE A 13 -4.58 -3.89 1.81
C PHE A 13 -6.10 -3.69 1.81
N ALA A 14 -6.54 -2.44 1.83
CA ALA A 14 -7.91 -2.05 1.55
C ALA A 14 -7.93 -0.99 0.44
N VAL A 15 -8.90 -1.06 -0.48
CA VAL A 15 -9.06 -0.05 -1.54
C VAL A 15 -10.28 0.81 -1.24
N ARG A 16 -10.11 2.13 -1.30
CA ARG A 16 -11.19 3.11 -1.15
C ARG A 16 -10.85 4.37 -1.94
N ASP A 17 -11.80 4.89 -2.70
CA ASP A 17 -11.71 6.16 -3.42
C ASP A 17 -10.43 6.33 -4.27
N GLY A 18 -10.10 5.30 -5.07
CA GLY A 18 -8.94 5.30 -5.96
C GLY A 18 -7.59 5.22 -5.22
N ARG A 19 -7.60 4.80 -3.95
CA ARG A 19 -6.40 4.63 -3.12
C ARG A 19 -6.36 3.23 -2.54
N ALA A 20 -5.16 2.68 -2.40
CA ALA A 20 -4.93 1.49 -1.59
C ALA A 20 -4.24 1.87 -0.28
N TYR A 21 -4.76 1.37 0.83
CA TYR A 21 -4.26 1.54 2.18
C TYR A 21 -3.60 0.26 2.66
N MET A 22 -2.47 0.38 3.36
CA MET A 22 -1.65 -0.73 3.81
C MET A 22 -1.11 -0.41 5.21
N LEU A 23 -0.91 -1.45 6.02
CA LEU A 23 -0.26 -1.35 7.33
C LEU A 23 1.02 -2.19 7.33
N SER A 24 2.17 -1.54 7.53
CA SER A 24 3.46 -2.24 7.65
C SER A 24 3.73 -2.60 9.10
N GLY A 25 3.57 -3.88 9.46
CA GLY A 25 3.94 -4.39 10.80
C GLY A 25 5.44 -4.30 11.07
N GLY A 26 6.28 -4.48 10.05
CA GLY A 26 7.72 -4.23 10.12
C GLY A 26 8.11 -2.74 10.10
N ARG A 27 7.11 -1.85 10.00
CA ARG A 27 7.24 -0.40 9.91
C ARG A 27 8.22 0.01 8.79
N ASP A 28 9.12 0.93 9.08
CA ASP A 28 10.16 1.46 8.20
C ASP A 28 11.35 0.49 7.97
N ARG A 29 11.37 -0.63 8.70
CA ARG A 29 12.39 -1.69 8.49
C ARG A 29 12.04 -2.59 7.32
N SER A 30 10.79 -2.62 6.88
CA SER A 30 10.36 -3.38 5.72
C SER A 30 10.98 -2.84 4.43
N ASP A 31 11.58 -3.72 3.62
CA ASP A 31 12.31 -3.31 2.42
C ASP A 31 11.43 -2.59 1.39
N TRP A 32 10.16 -2.97 1.28
CA TRP A 32 9.20 -2.29 0.40
C TRP A 32 8.93 -0.86 0.85
N VAL A 33 8.84 -0.61 2.16
CA VAL A 33 8.69 0.73 2.73
C VAL A 33 9.92 1.58 2.43
N ARG A 34 11.12 1.03 2.65
CA ARG A 34 12.37 1.71 2.30
C ARG A 34 12.49 2.04 0.82
N ASN A 35 12.10 1.09 -0.04
CA ASN A 35 12.15 1.27 -1.48
C ASN A 35 11.19 2.36 -1.95
N MET A 36 9.95 2.40 -1.45
CA MET A 36 8.99 3.44 -1.84
C MET A 36 9.31 4.81 -1.23
N MET A 37 9.89 4.87 -0.02
CA MET A 37 10.38 6.13 0.54
C MET A 37 11.52 6.71 -0.30
N ALA A 38 12.36 5.86 -0.89
CA ALA A 38 13.41 6.30 -1.82
C ALA A 38 12.88 6.61 -3.22
N ASN A 39 11.84 5.93 -3.68
CA ASN A 39 11.16 6.20 -4.95
C ASN A 39 9.63 6.01 -4.80
N PRO A 40 8.87 7.10 -4.61
CA PRO A 40 7.42 7.04 -4.39
C PRO A 40 6.61 6.49 -5.57
N ARG A 41 7.17 6.50 -6.79
CA ARG A 41 6.51 5.93 -7.97
C ARG A 41 6.62 4.42 -7.94
N VAL A 42 5.49 3.76 -7.68
CA VAL A 42 5.38 2.32 -7.59
C VAL A 42 4.38 1.78 -8.61
N THR A 43 4.52 0.48 -8.88
CA THR A 43 3.58 -0.29 -9.69
C THR A 43 3.06 -1.42 -8.79
N VAL A 44 1.76 -1.63 -8.79
CA VAL A 44 1.12 -2.71 -8.02
C VAL A 44 0.25 -3.58 -8.92
N GLU A 45 0.19 -4.87 -8.60
CA GLU A 45 -0.70 -5.82 -9.24
C GLU A 45 -1.89 -6.06 -8.32
N LEU A 46 -3.10 -5.72 -8.78
CA LEU A 46 -4.35 -5.92 -8.04
C LEU A 46 -5.34 -6.63 -8.96
N ALA A 47 -5.90 -7.76 -8.50
CA ALA A 47 -6.85 -8.55 -9.28
C ALA A 47 -6.36 -8.95 -10.70
N GLY A 48 -5.05 -9.09 -10.90
CA GLY A 48 -4.44 -9.41 -12.19
C GLY A 48 -4.16 -8.19 -13.08
N GLU A 49 -4.54 -6.99 -12.66
CA GLU A 49 -4.28 -5.74 -13.37
C GLU A 49 -3.11 -4.98 -12.74
N THR A 50 -2.34 -4.29 -13.59
CA THR A 50 -1.18 -3.51 -13.16
C THR A 50 -1.56 -2.03 -13.07
N HIS A 51 -1.41 -1.43 -11.89
CA HIS A 51 -1.71 -0.03 -11.64
C HIS A 51 -0.46 0.76 -11.25
N ALA A 52 -0.31 1.96 -11.82
CA ALA A 52 0.68 2.92 -11.38
C ALA A 52 0.14 3.72 -10.17
N ALA A 53 1.00 3.94 -9.17
CA ALA A 53 0.61 4.67 -7.97
C ALA A 53 1.75 5.52 -7.39
N ILE A 54 1.37 6.56 -6.63
CA ILE A 54 2.29 7.31 -5.79
C ILE A 54 2.11 6.85 -4.35
N ALA A 55 3.18 6.32 -3.77
CA ALA A 55 3.22 5.86 -2.40
C ALA A 55 3.63 6.96 -1.43
N ARG A 56 3.01 7.00 -0.25
CA ARG A 56 3.49 7.80 0.89
C ARG A 56 3.11 7.17 2.22
N VAL A 57 3.91 7.46 3.23
CA VAL A 57 3.57 7.18 4.63
C VAL A 57 2.51 8.19 5.08
N LEU A 58 1.51 7.72 5.83
CA LEU A 58 0.50 8.60 6.41
C LEU A 58 1.05 9.24 7.70
N GLU A 59 0.72 10.52 7.90
CA GLU A 59 1.04 11.20 9.15
C GLU A 59 0.19 10.63 10.29
N PRO A 60 0.79 10.31 11.45
CA PRO A 60 0.06 9.77 12.59
C PRO A 60 -1.05 10.70 13.08
N ASN A 61 -2.14 10.12 13.58
CA ASN A 61 -3.28 10.83 14.16
C ASN A 61 -4.03 11.76 13.19
N THR A 62 -3.84 11.58 11.89
CA THR A 62 -4.68 12.23 10.86
C THR A 62 -5.92 11.39 10.58
N ALA A 63 -6.95 12.01 9.99
CA ALA A 63 -8.15 11.29 9.58
C ALA A 63 -7.84 10.18 8.57
N GLU A 64 -6.84 10.36 7.71
CA GLU A 64 -6.43 9.36 6.74
C GLU A 64 -5.71 8.16 7.38
N ASP A 65 -4.88 8.41 8.41
CA ASP A 65 -4.28 7.34 9.23
C ASP A 65 -5.35 6.51 9.95
N GLN A 66 -6.31 7.20 10.59
CA GLN A 66 -7.43 6.55 11.28
C GLN A 66 -8.26 5.70 10.30
N LEU A 67 -8.59 6.25 9.12
CA LEU A 67 -9.29 5.54 8.07
C LEU A 67 -8.54 4.29 7.61
N ALA A 68 -7.21 4.38 7.42
CA ALA A 68 -6.41 3.23 7.01
C ALA A 68 -6.49 2.10 8.04
N ARG A 69 -6.37 2.42 9.33
CA ARG A 69 -6.46 1.44 10.42
C ARG A 69 -7.83 0.81 10.50
N GLU A 70 -8.89 1.62 10.45
CA GLU A 70 -10.27 1.15 10.45
C GLU A 70 -10.52 0.19 9.28
N LEU A 71 -10.19 0.59 8.06
CA LEU A 71 -10.39 -0.23 6.87
C LEU A 71 -9.68 -1.58 6.96
N LEU A 72 -8.44 -1.61 7.43
CA LEU A 72 -7.66 -2.85 7.51
C LEU A 72 -8.11 -3.74 8.66
N VAL A 73 -8.29 -3.18 9.87
CA VAL A 73 -8.75 -3.97 11.02
C VAL A 73 -10.13 -4.54 10.73
N THR A 74 -11.09 -3.74 10.24
CA THR A 74 -12.43 -4.24 9.90
C THR A 74 -12.38 -5.30 8.81
N LYS A 75 -11.56 -5.12 7.77
CA LYS A 75 -11.47 -6.09 6.67
C LYS A 75 -10.89 -7.44 7.10
N TYR A 76 -9.96 -7.46 8.05
CA TYR A 76 -9.19 -8.67 8.41
C TYR A 76 -9.49 -9.23 9.80
N ALA A 77 -10.27 -8.55 10.64
CA ALA A 77 -10.63 -9.00 12.00
C ALA A 77 -11.31 -10.37 12.05
N HIS A 78 -11.91 -10.83 10.95
CA HIS A 78 -12.53 -12.16 10.87
C HIS A 78 -11.56 -13.29 10.50
N ALA A 79 -10.40 -12.95 9.93
CA ALA A 79 -9.42 -13.92 9.44
C ALA A 79 -8.35 -14.27 10.49
N GLU A 80 -8.09 -13.37 11.43
CA GLU A 80 -6.97 -13.45 12.38
C GLU A 80 -7.43 -12.98 13.76
N GLU A 81 -7.05 -13.70 14.81
CA GLU A 81 -7.34 -13.31 16.20
C GLU A 81 -6.35 -12.21 16.65
N ASP A 82 -6.87 -11.16 17.29
CA ASP A 82 -6.12 -10.05 17.92
C ASP A 82 -5.25 -9.18 16.95
N LEU A 83 -5.93 -8.41 16.09
CA LEU A 83 -5.30 -7.40 15.24
C LEU A 83 -5.10 -6.03 15.92
N ASP A 84 -5.45 -5.88 17.20
CA ASP A 84 -5.48 -4.57 17.87
C ASP A 84 -4.07 -3.98 18.00
N GLU A 85 -3.10 -4.80 18.42
CA GLU A 85 -1.71 -4.37 18.52
C GLU A 85 -1.12 -4.05 17.14
N TRP A 86 -1.35 -4.90 16.15
CA TRP A 86 -0.88 -4.68 14.79
C TRP A 86 -1.50 -3.42 14.18
N GLY A 87 -2.81 -3.26 14.33
CA GLY A 87 -3.59 -2.12 13.87
C GLY A 87 -3.14 -0.82 14.49
N ARG A 88 -2.62 -0.81 15.72
CA ARG A 88 -2.11 0.38 16.44
C ARG A 88 -0.63 0.67 16.17
N THR A 89 0.21 -0.35 16.02
CA THR A 89 1.67 -0.18 15.98
C THR A 89 2.25 -0.19 14.57
N SER A 90 1.48 -0.62 13.57
CA SER A 90 1.93 -0.63 12.19
C SER A 90 2.13 0.78 11.62
N LEU A 91 3.02 0.88 10.63
CA LEU A 91 3.23 2.10 9.86
C LEU A 91 2.18 2.18 8.73
N PRO A 92 1.30 3.19 8.74
CA PRO A 92 0.28 3.36 7.73
C PRO A 92 0.85 3.91 6.42
N VAL A 93 0.45 3.32 5.31
CA VAL A 93 0.89 3.69 3.96
C VAL A 93 -0.32 3.78 3.05
N VAL A 94 -0.29 4.77 2.15
CA VAL A 94 -1.28 4.91 1.09
C VAL A 94 -0.60 4.93 -0.28
N LEU A 95 -1.27 4.31 -1.24
CA LEU A 95 -0.97 4.36 -2.67
C LEU A 95 -2.10 5.11 -3.36
N ALA A 96 -1.79 6.24 -4.00
CA ALA A 96 -2.74 6.97 -4.83
C ALA A 96 -2.59 6.54 -6.29
N PHE A 97 -3.63 5.90 -6.85
CA PHE A 97 -3.60 5.47 -8.24
C PHE A 97 -3.69 6.65 -9.18
N PHE A 98 -3.00 6.53 -10.32
CA PHE A 98 -3.14 7.45 -11.42
C PHE A 98 -3.07 6.68 -12.74
N THR A 99 -3.80 7.15 -13.74
CA THR A 99 -3.65 6.65 -15.09
C THR A 99 -2.31 7.12 -15.62
N SER A 100 -1.38 6.21 -15.88
CA SER A 100 -0.22 6.54 -16.72
C SER A 100 -0.71 6.71 -18.14
N ALA A 101 -0.45 7.87 -18.75
CA ALA A 101 -0.87 8.21 -20.11
C ALA A 101 -0.24 7.35 -21.23
N ASN A 102 0.33 6.18 -20.91
CA ASN A 102 1.05 5.32 -21.85
C ASN A 102 0.30 4.04 -22.23
N ASP A 103 -1.01 3.95 -21.93
CA ASP A 103 -1.87 2.84 -22.36
C ASP A 103 -2.59 3.17 -23.67
N GLN A 104 -1.84 3.65 -24.67
CA GLN A 104 -2.32 3.88 -26.04
C GLN A 104 -1.20 3.48 -27.01
N SER A 105 -0.78 2.22 -26.96
CA SER A 105 0.06 1.60 -28.00
C SER A 105 -0.04 0.10 -27.85
N THR A 106 -1.05 -0.50 -28.46
CA THR A 106 -0.91 -1.63 -29.42
C THR A 106 -2.32 -1.98 -29.89
N GLU A 107 -2.79 -1.33 -30.94
CA GLU A 107 -3.68 -2.00 -31.88
C GLU A 107 -3.40 -1.46 -33.28
N LEU A 108 -3.11 -2.42 -34.18
CA LEU A 108 -2.85 -2.37 -35.63
C LEU A 108 -1.40 -2.14 -36.09
#